data_AF-A0A3N5E6G4-F1
#
_entry.id   AF-A0A3N5E6G4-F1
#
_cell.length_a   1.000
_cell.length_b   1.000
_cell.length_c   1.000
_cell.angle_alpha   90.00
_cell.angle_beta   90.00
_cell.angle_gamma   90.00
#
_symmetry.space_group_name_H-M   'P 1'
#
loop_
_entity.id
_entity.type
_entity.pdbx_description
1 polymer ?
#
loop_
_entity_poly.entity_id
_entity_poly.type
_entity_poly.pdbx_seq_one_letter_code
_entity_poly.pdbx_strand_id
1 'polypeptide(L)'
;MIAENTDYRYEIMDMKNPYDVRKVSDFLSPLGFDFTPDQIDYTVILINLNDELIATGSLKNNVLKFVAVATKFRDTTAFSFIVKHLSERVLLNSKTAFVFTKPENIEKFMSIGYAEIASAPPTYALLEFGYKLIKDYKAYLKSKRINRLAQKVASIVVNCNPFTNGHKYLIEKAAAENDVLYVFVVEEDQSVFNFKVRWKLIEEGISHLKNVVLLRGGNYIVSSVTFPAYFLKSEKADLITQKQTELDLNVFVKHIAPILGINKRYVGTEIYCKTTAEYNKSMKNILTKNGIELVEVQRLAIGSEDNYVSASKIRKAIKDENLDSVLDFLPDSTKAFLLSKDSEQIRNRIKASSSRH
;
A
#
# COMPACT_ATOMS: atom_id res chain seq x y z
N MET A 1 -8.29 24.85 -24.75
CA MET A 1 -9.48 24.34 -25.45
C MET A 1 -10.55 24.17 -24.37
N ILE A 2 -11.46 25.14 -24.25
CA ILE A 2 -12.50 25.17 -23.22
C ILE A 2 -13.70 24.45 -23.83
N ALA A 3 -14.03 23.26 -23.34
CA ALA A 3 -15.27 22.60 -23.70
C ALA A 3 -16.34 23.06 -22.72
N GLU A 4 -17.25 23.93 -23.17
CA GLU A 4 -18.47 24.28 -22.45
C GLU A 4 -19.40 23.08 -22.44
N ASN A 5 -19.49 22.41 -21.29
CA ASN A 5 -20.62 21.56 -20.95
C ASN A 5 -21.32 22.24 -19.77
N THR A 6 -22.35 23.03 -20.11
CA THR A 6 -23.41 23.62 -19.28
C THR A 6 -23.18 23.73 -17.75
N ASP A 7 -23.20 24.99 -17.29
CA ASP A 7 -23.25 25.54 -15.91
C ASP A 7 -21.94 25.72 -15.12
N TYR A 8 -20.83 25.10 -15.51
CA TYR A 8 -19.58 25.20 -14.74
C TYR A 8 -18.32 25.22 -15.63
N ARG A 9 -17.27 25.93 -15.20
CA ARG A 9 -15.90 25.82 -15.74
C ARG A 9 -15.00 25.11 -14.73
N TYR A 10 -13.94 24.46 -15.21
CA TYR A 10 -12.93 23.88 -14.33
C TYR A 10 -11.61 24.65 -14.39
N GLU A 11 -10.92 24.72 -13.25
CA GLU A 11 -9.60 25.35 -13.12
C GLU A 11 -8.63 24.35 -12.47
N ILE A 12 -7.39 24.31 -12.99
CA ILE A 12 -6.32 23.50 -12.42
C ILE A 12 -5.57 24.36 -11.41
N MET A 13 -5.37 23.84 -10.22
CA MET A 13 -4.77 24.57 -9.11
C MET A 13 -3.28 24.26 -8.98
N ASP A 14 -2.45 25.28 -8.78
CA ASP A 14 -1.03 25.11 -8.49
C ASP A 14 -0.81 24.93 -6.98
N MET A 15 -0.44 23.71 -6.56
CA MET A 15 -0.18 23.41 -5.15
C MET A 15 1.09 24.06 -4.60
N LYS A 16 1.88 24.75 -5.43
CA LYS A 16 2.99 25.62 -4.99
C LYS A 16 2.55 27.06 -4.76
N ASN A 17 1.40 27.47 -5.28
CA ASN A 17 0.86 28.81 -5.10
C ASN A 17 0.03 28.87 -3.79
N PRO A 18 0.44 29.71 -2.80
CA PRO A 18 -0.27 29.80 -1.52
C PRO A 18 -1.75 30.21 -1.64
N TYR A 19 -2.10 31.01 -2.65
CA TYR A 19 -3.48 31.43 -2.88
C TYR A 19 -4.36 30.25 -3.33
N ASP A 20 -3.85 29.44 -4.24
CA ASP A 20 -4.55 28.26 -4.76
C ASP A 20 -4.75 27.20 -3.67
N VAL A 21 -3.70 26.97 -2.87
CA VAL A 21 -3.77 26.08 -1.70
C VAL A 21 -4.82 26.57 -0.70
N ARG A 22 -4.83 27.87 -0.39
CA ARG A 22 -5.83 28.45 0.52
C ARG A 22 -7.23 28.31 -0.04
N LYS A 23 -7.46 28.63 -1.32
CA LYS A 23 -8.77 28.50 -1.99
C LYS A 23 -9.35 27.09 -1.88
N VAL A 24 -8.53 26.06 -2.09
CA VAL A 24 -8.95 24.65 -1.96
C VAL A 24 -9.17 24.25 -0.50
N SER A 25 -8.28 24.66 0.40
CA SER A 25 -8.37 24.39 1.84
C SER A 25 -9.63 24.99 2.47
N ASP A 26 -9.94 26.25 2.13
CA ASP A 26 -11.11 26.96 2.64
C ASP A 26 -12.43 26.32 2.17
N PHE A 27 -12.46 25.74 0.98
CA PHE A 27 -13.61 24.97 0.49
C PHE A 27 -13.77 23.61 1.20
N LEU A 28 -12.66 22.92 1.46
CA LEU A 28 -12.63 21.58 2.02
C LEU A 28 -12.85 21.54 3.54
N SER A 29 -12.37 22.56 4.27
CA SER A 29 -12.41 22.63 5.73
C SER A 29 -13.83 22.54 6.31
N PRO A 30 -14.85 23.27 5.81
CA PRO A 30 -16.24 23.13 6.25
C PRO A 30 -16.86 21.75 5.98
N LEU A 31 -16.28 20.99 5.04
CA LEU A 31 -16.71 19.62 4.70
C LEU A 31 -16.01 18.56 5.57
N GLY A 32 -15.16 18.98 6.51
CA GLY A 32 -14.48 18.11 7.47
C GLY A 32 -13.14 17.53 6.99
N PHE A 33 -12.62 18.04 5.88
CA PHE A 33 -11.33 17.62 5.31
C PHE A 33 -10.19 18.49 5.83
N ASP A 34 -9.06 17.88 6.16
CA ASP A 34 -7.80 18.57 6.44
C ASP A 34 -6.94 18.53 5.17
N PHE A 35 -6.73 19.65 4.49
CA PHE A 35 -6.05 19.66 3.19
C PHE A 35 -4.53 19.74 3.35
N THR A 36 -3.83 18.70 2.86
CA THR A 36 -2.37 18.54 3.01
C THR A 36 -1.71 18.58 1.62
N PRO A 37 -1.28 19.76 1.14
CA PRO A 37 -0.88 19.96 -0.27
C PRO A 37 0.37 19.16 -0.68
N ASP A 38 1.28 18.86 0.25
CA ASP A 38 2.48 18.03 0.02
C ASP A 38 2.13 16.57 -0.35
N GLN A 39 0.92 16.13 -0.05
CA GLN A 39 0.43 14.80 -0.39
C GLN A 39 -0.37 14.76 -1.71
N ILE A 40 -0.26 15.79 -2.55
CA ILE A 40 -1.05 15.94 -3.78
C ILE A 40 -0.17 16.25 -4.98
N ASP A 41 -0.45 15.59 -6.10
CA ASP A 41 0.26 15.80 -7.36
C ASP A 41 -0.56 16.62 -8.36
N TYR A 42 -1.88 16.67 -8.18
CA TYR A 42 -2.81 17.37 -9.07
C TYR A 42 -4.09 17.73 -8.34
N THR A 43 -4.62 18.93 -8.57
CA THR A 43 -5.92 19.38 -8.06
C THR A 43 -6.68 20.13 -9.14
N VAL A 44 -7.98 19.87 -9.21
CA VAL A 44 -8.92 20.60 -10.08
C VAL A 44 -10.10 21.06 -9.24
N ILE A 45 -10.62 22.24 -9.56
CA ILE A 45 -11.84 22.81 -8.98
C ILE A 45 -12.88 23.04 -10.07
N LEU A 46 -14.15 23.01 -9.68
CA LEU A 46 -15.28 23.46 -10.51
C LEU A 46 -15.83 24.76 -9.95
N ILE A 47 -16.06 25.70 -10.85
CA ILE A 47 -16.60 27.03 -10.57
C ILE A 47 -17.84 27.25 -11.43
N ASN A 48 -18.91 27.77 -10.83
CA ASN A 48 -20.14 28.10 -11.55
C ASN A 48 -20.06 29.47 -12.25
N LEU A 49 -21.13 29.83 -12.97
CA LEU A 49 -21.21 31.13 -13.67
C LEU A 49 -21.17 32.35 -12.74
N ASN A 50 -21.43 32.18 -11.44
CA ASN A 50 -21.34 33.24 -10.42
C ASN A 50 -19.95 33.29 -9.74
N ASP A 51 -18.94 32.65 -10.33
CA ASP A 51 -17.59 32.49 -9.78
C ASP A 51 -17.53 31.79 -8.40
N GLU A 52 -18.58 31.04 -8.03
CA GLU A 52 -18.59 30.22 -6.80
C GLU A 52 -17.91 28.88 -7.05
N LEU A 53 -16.98 28.50 -6.18
CA LEU A 53 -16.35 27.18 -6.19
C LEU A 53 -17.35 26.14 -5.66
N ILE A 54 -17.77 25.21 -6.52
CA ILE A 54 -18.83 24.25 -6.21
C ILE A 54 -18.34 22.82 -5.97
N ALA A 55 -17.16 22.47 -6.49
CA ALA A 55 -16.56 21.16 -6.30
C ALA A 55 -15.03 21.20 -6.41
N THR A 56 -14.37 20.20 -5.83
CA THR A 56 -12.93 19.97 -5.99
C THR A 56 -12.63 18.48 -6.03
N GLY A 57 -11.46 18.15 -6.56
CA GLY A 57 -10.87 16.83 -6.41
C GLY A 57 -9.39 16.84 -6.77
N SER A 58 -8.65 15.91 -6.17
CA SER A 58 -7.21 15.83 -6.25
C SER A 58 -6.74 14.42 -6.59
N LEU A 59 -5.48 14.30 -7.02
CA LEU A 59 -4.79 13.03 -7.22
C LEU A 59 -3.54 12.95 -6.35
N LYS A 60 -3.28 11.76 -5.84
CA LYS A 60 -1.95 11.34 -5.40
C LYS A 60 -1.61 10.02 -6.08
N ASN A 61 -0.60 10.02 -6.93
CA ASN A 61 -0.31 8.94 -7.87
C ASN A 61 -1.57 8.56 -8.67
N ASN A 62 -2.06 7.34 -8.49
CA ASN A 62 -3.26 6.83 -9.13
C ASN A 62 -4.47 6.77 -8.18
N VAL A 63 -4.44 7.50 -7.07
CA VAL A 63 -5.50 7.56 -6.07
C VAL A 63 -6.20 8.92 -6.14
N LEU A 64 -7.51 8.91 -6.34
CA LEU A 64 -8.37 10.07 -6.18
C LEU A 64 -8.48 10.41 -4.70
N LYS A 65 -8.23 11.67 -4.37
CA LYS A 65 -8.32 12.24 -3.03
C LYS A 65 -9.18 13.51 -3.06
N PHE A 66 -9.71 13.88 -1.89
CA PHE A 66 -10.44 15.14 -1.70
C PHE A 66 -11.57 15.41 -2.70
N VAL A 67 -12.23 14.35 -3.21
CA VAL A 67 -13.38 14.51 -4.09
C VAL A 67 -14.55 15.01 -3.26
N ALA A 68 -14.92 16.27 -3.46
CA ALA A 68 -15.92 16.96 -2.65
C ALA A 68 -16.78 17.89 -3.50
N VAL A 69 -18.08 17.93 -3.19
CA VAL A 69 -19.07 18.82 -3.81
C VAL A 69 -19.82 19.55 -2.71
N ALA A 70 -19.97 20.86 -2.89
CA ALA A 70 -20.73 21.71 -1.97
C ALA A 70 -22.16 21.20 -1.82
N THR A 71 -22.71 21.27 -0.60
CA THR A 71 -24.01 20.68 -0.26
C THR A 71 -25.14 21.08 -1.20
N LYS A 72 -25.18 22.35 -1.63
CA LYS A 72 -26.18 22.91 -2.55
C LYS A 72 -26.13 22.32 -3.97
N PHE A 73 -25.01 21.71 -4.35
CA PHE A 73 -24.73 21.22 -5.70
C PHE A 73 -24.53 19.70 -5.75
N ARG A 74 -24.86 18.95 -4.69
CA ARG A 74 -24.65 17.50 -4.63
C ARG A 74 -25.53 16.71 -5.59
N ASP A 75 -26.67 17.27 -5.97
CA ASP A 75 -27.63 16.66 -6.91
C ASP A 75 -27.36 17.07 -8.37
N THR A 76 -26.26 17.79 -8.64
CA THR A 76 -25.85 18.15 -10.01
C THR A 76 -24.82 17.17 -10.58
N THR A 77 -24.41 17.40 -11.83
CA THR A 77 -23.38 16.59 -12.50
C THR A 77 -21.96 16.83 -11.98
N ALA A 78 -21.74 17.80 -11.07
CA ALA A 78 -20.44 18.22 -10.59
C ALA A 78 -19.57 17.07 -10.04
N PHE A 79 -20.18 16.18 -9.25
CA PHE A 79 -19.49 14.99 -8.74
C PHE A 79 -18.99 14.10 -9.88
N SER A 80 -19.87 13.78 -10.83
CA SER A 80 -19.54 12.91 -11.96
C SER A 80 -18.48 13.51 -12.86
N PHE A 81 -18.48 14.84 -13.04
CA PHE A 81 -17.49 15.55 -13.83
C PHE A 81 -16.10 15.44 -13.19
N ILE A 82 -15.96 15.80 -11.90
CA ILE A 82 -14.69 15.70 -11.18
C ILE A 82 -14.15 14.27 -11.24
N VAL A 83 -14.99 13.28 -10.91
CA VAL A 83 -14.54 11.88 -10.86
C VAL A 83 -14.08 11.39 -12.23
N LYS A 84 -14.82 11.69 -13.31
CA LYS A 84 -14.41 11.32 -14.68
C LYS A 84 -13.11 11.99 -15.09
N HIS A 85 -13.00 13.30 -14.91
CA HIS A 85 -11.80 14.07 -15.25
C HIS A 85 -10.55 13.53 -14.53
N LEU A 86 -10.67 13.28 -13.22
CA LEU A 86 -9.59 12.71 -12.43
C LEU A 86 -9.24 11.29 -12.87
N SER A 87 -10.24 10.46 -13.14
CA SER A 87 -10.06 9.07 -13.62
C SER A 87 -9.32 9.04 -14.95
N GLU A 88 -9.76 9.83 -15.93
CA GLU A 88 -9.13 9.95 -17.25
C GLU A 88 -7.67 10.36 -17.13
N ARG A 89 -7.39 11.34 -16.25
CA ARG A 89 -6.02 11.80 -16.00
C ARG A 89 -5.14 10.72 -15.37
N VAL A 90 -5.66 9.93 -14.44
CA VAL A 90 -4.94 8.77 -13.89
C VAL A 90 -4.65 7.75 -14.99
N LEU A 91 -5.62 7.50 -15.87
CA LEU A 91 -5.50 6.51 -16.94
C LEU A 91 -4.47 6.85 -18.03
N LEU A 92 -4.00 8.10 -18.09
CA LEU A 92 -2.88 8.49 -18.95
C LEU A 92 -1.54 7.85 -18.53
N ASN A 93 -1.36 7.60 -17.22
CA ASN A 93 -0.07 7.17 -16.66
C ASN A 93 -0.18 5.87 -15.83
N SER A 94 -1.39 5.35 -15.62
CA SER A 94 -1.64 4.17 -14.81
C SER A 94 -2.80 3.37 -15.37
N LYS A 95 -2.81 2.05 -15.16
CA LYS A 95 -3.87 1.18 -15.68
C LYS A 95 -5.12 1.13 -14.79
N THR A 96 -5.05 1.75 -13.62
CA THR A 96 -6.05 1.64 -12.56
C THR A 96 -6.08 2.94 -11.77
N ALA A 97 -7.26 3.52 -11.61
CA ALA A 97 -7.57 4.57 -10.66
C ALA A 97 -8.23 3.97 -9.43
N PHE A 98 -7.81 4.43 -8.26
CA PHE A 98 -8.40 4.03 -6.98
C PHE A 98 -9.06 5.23 -6.33
N VAL A 99 -10.05 4.97 -5.49
CA VAL A 99 -10.63 5.99 -4.63
C VAL A 99 -10.89 5.42 -3.25
N PHE A 100 -10.58 6.23 -2.24
CA PHE A 100 -11.01 6.00 -0.87
C PHE A 100 -12.13 6.95 -0.53
N THR A 101 -13.20 6.41 0.01
CA THR A 101 -14.35 7.20 0.40
C THR A 101 -15.05 6.59 1.61
N LYS A 102 -16.02 7.31 2.16
CA LYS A 102 -16.94 6.75 3.14
C LYS A 102 -17.87 5.73 2.48
N PRO A 103 -18.26 4.64 3.15
CA PRO A 103 -19.18 3.64 2.61
C PRO A 103 -20.49 4.23 2.03
N GLU A 104 -21.01 5.31 2.61
CA GLU A 104 -22.21 6.01 2.12
C GLU A 104 -22.08 6.56 0.68
N ASN A 105 -20.85 6.71 0.17
CA ASN A 105 -20.60 7.21 -1.19
C ASN A 105 -20.31 6.09 -2.21
N ILE A 106 -20.31 4.81 -1.81
CA ILE A 106 -20.02 3.67 -2.71
C ILE A 106 -20.92 3.72 -3.96
N GLU A 107 -22.24 3.83 -3.76
CA GLU A 107 -23.22 3.85 -4.86
C GLU A 107 -22.97 4.97 -5.87
N LYS A 108 -22.54 6.15 -5.40
CA LYS A 108 -22.22 7.29 -6.27
C LYS A 108 -21.04 6.97 -7.18
N PHE A 109 -19.97 6.39 -6.65
CA PHE A 109 -18.82 5.97 -7.46
C PHE A 109 -19.18 4.81 -8.40
N MET A 110 -19.97 3.84 -7.92
CA MET A 110 -20.42 2.70 -8.74
C MET A 110 -21.27 3.14 -9.94
N SER A 111 -22.10 4.18 -9.78
CA SER A 111 -22.87 4.76 -10.91
C SER A 111 -22.00 5.36 -12.03
N ILE A 112 -20.72 5.64 -11.75
CA ILE A 112 -19.74 6.16 -12.72
C ILE A 112 -18.78 5.03 -13.19
N GLY A 113 -19.05 3.79 -12.78
CA GLY A 113 -18.33 2.60 -13.25
C GLY A 113 -17.22 2.09 -12.35
N TYR A 114 -17.03 2.68 -11.16
CA TYR A 114 -16.11 2.11 -10.16
C TYR A 114 -16.65 0.80 -9.60
N ALA A 115 -15.76 -0.11 -9.22
CA ALA A 115 -16.10 -1.35 -8.54
C ALA A 115 -15.58 -1.33 -7.09
N GLU A 116 -16.42 -1.71 -6.13
CA GLU A 116 -15.99 -1.87 -4.74
C GLU A 116 -15.05 -3.07 -4.61
N ILE A 117 -13.87 -2.83 -4.03
CA ILE A 117 -12.93 -3.89 -3.68
C ILE A 117 -13.27 -4.40 -2.28
N ALA A 118 -13.21 -3.52 -1.29
CA ALA A 118 -13.40 -3.82 0.11
C ALA A 118 -13.83 -2.56 0.88
N SER A 119 -14.45 -2.76 2.04
CA SER A 119 -14.83 -1.70 2.97
C SER A 119 -14.47 -2.09 4.40
N ALA A 120 -14.29 -1.07 5.23
CA ALA A 120 -14.10 -1.13 6.68
C ALA A 120 -15.06 -0.09 7.30
N PRO A 121 -16.37 -0.40 7.38
CA PRO A 121 -17.36 0.55 7.87
C PRO A 121 -17.12 0.99 9.32
N PRO A 122 -17.58 2.18 9.71
CA PRO A 122 -18.25 3.20 8.88
C PRO A 122 -17.26 4.12 8.15
N THR A 123 -15.95 3.88 8.27
CA THR A 123 -14.95 4.88 7.93
C THR A 123 -14.51 4.81 6.47
N TYR A 124 -14.24 3.62 5.93
CA TYR A 124 -13.59 3.48 4.63
C TYR A 124 -14.25 2.48 3.68
N ALA A 125 -14.17 2.80 2.40
CA ALA A 125 -14.40 1.93 1.26
C ALA A 125 -13.31 2.22 0.22
N LEU A 126 -12.77 1.15 -0.37
CA LEU A 126 -11.82 1.20 -1.47
C LEU A 126 -12.52 0.73 -2.74
N LEU A 127 -12.48 1.56 -3.76
CA LEU A 127 -13.01 1.25 -5.08
C LEU A 127 -11.94 1.46 -6.16
N GLU A 128 -12.11 0.78 -7.29
CA GLU A 128 -11.22 0.87 -8.43
C GLU A 128 -11.96 1.11 -9.75
N PHE A 129 -11.26 1.68 -10.72
CA PHE A 129 -11.72 1.91 -12.09
C PHE A 129 -10.54 1.80 -13.06
N GLY A 130 -10.77 1.32 -14.29
CA GLY A 130 -9.75 1.27 -15.34
C GLY A 130 -9.60 -0.08 -16.04
N TYR A 131 -8.42 -0.30 -16.61
CA TYR A 131 -8.12 -1.40 -17.53
C TYR A 131 -7.51 -2.64 -16.87
N LYS A 132 -6.87 -2.49 -15.69
CA LYS A 132 -6.28 -3.60 -14.94
C LYS A 132 -6.78 -3.56 -13.49
N LEU A 133 -7.71 -4.44 -13.15
CA LEU A 133 -8.47 -4.39 -11.90
C LEU A 133 -8.11 -5.58 -10.98
N ILE A 134 -8.78 -5.70 -9.84
CA ILE A 134 -8.55 -6.80 -8.91
C ILE A 134 -8.86 -8.15 -9.54
N LYS A 135 -9.77 -8.20 -10.51
CA LYS A 135 -10.07 -9.42 -11.29
C LYS A 135 -8.82 -9.94 -12.03
N ASP A 136 -7.99 -9.04 -12.56
CA ASP A 136 -6.76 -9.38 -13.27
C ASP A 136 -5.68 -9.84 -12.29
N TYR A 137 -5.63 -9.23 -11.10
CA TYR A 137 -4.77 -9.70 -10.02
C TYR A 137 -5.17 -11.10 -9.55
N LYS A 138 -6.47 -11.37 -9.37
CA LYS A 138 -7.00 -12.70 -9.04
C LYS A 138 -6.65 -13.74 -10.12
N ALA A 139 -6.72 -13.37 -11.40
CA ALA A 139 -6.30 -14.23 -12.50
C ALA A 139 -4.79 -14.54 -12.44
N TYR A 140 -3.96 -13.53 -12.14
CA TYR A 140 -2.54 -13.72 -11.87
C TYR A 140 -2.31 -14.70 -10.71
N LEU A 141 -2.94 -14.50 -9.55
CA LEU A 141 -2.83 -15.40 -8.40
C LEU A 141 -3.25 -16.83 -8.75
N LYS A 142 -4.36 -16.99 -9.45
CA LYS A 142 -4.85 -18.30 -9.90
C LYS A 142 -3.83 -19.02 -10.79
N SER A 143 -3.14 -18.31 -11.68
CA SER A 143 -2.11 -18.89 -12.54
C SER A 143 -0.82 -19.29 -11.79
N LYS A 144 -0.61 -18.73 -10.59
CA LYS A 144 0.51 -19.06 -9.71
C LYS A 144 0.18 -20.10 -8.65
N ARG A 145 -1.06 -20.58 -8.59
CA ARG A 145 -1.45 -21.63 -7.66
C ARG A 145 -0.74 -22.94 -8.02
N ILE A 146 -0.07 -23.53 -7.05
CA ILE A 146 0.60 -24.83 -7.16
C ILE A 146 -0.08 -25.81 -6.20
N ASN A 147 0.17 -27.11 -6.39
CA ASN A 147 -0.30 -28.20 -5.53
C ASN A 147 -1.75 -28.00 -5.02
N ARG A 148 -2.74 -28.22 -5.89
CA ARG A 148 -4.16 -27.96 -5.56
C ARG A 148 -4.71 -28.85 -4.43
N LEU A 149 -4.02 -29.94 -4.10
CA LEU A 149 -4.37 -30.87 -3.03
C LEU A 149 -3.77 -30.49 -1.67
N ALA A 150 -2.89 -29.47 -1.64
CA ALA A 150 -2.28 -28.96 -0.42
C ALA A 150 -3.35 -28.60 0.63
N GLN A 151 -3.13 -29.06 1.86
CA GLN A 151 -4.02 -28.81 3.00
C GLN A 151 -3.45 -27.71 3.89
N LYS A 152 -2.13 -27.59 4.00
CA LYS A 152 -1.45 -26.53 4.74
C LYS A 152 -0.88 -25.51 3.78
N VAL A 153 -1.59 -24.40 3.59
CA VAL A 153 -1.19 -23.35 2.65
C VAL A 153 -0.99 -22.05 3.41
N ALA A 154 0.26 -21.62 3.45
CA ALA A 154 0.68 -20.45 4.20
C ALA A 154 0.96 -19.25 3.29
N SER A 155 0.98 -18.07 3.90
CA SER A 155 1.44 -16.85 3.27
C SER A 155 2.34 -16.02 4.18
N ILE A 156 3.24 -15.27 3.56
CA ILE A 156 4.06 -14.24 4.19
C ILE A 156 3.97 -12.99 3.32
N VAL A 157 3.89 -11.81 3.93
CA VAL A 157 4.03 -10.52 3.26
C VAL A 157 5.34 -9.87 3.71
N VAL A 158 6.21 -9.52 2.76
CA VAL A 158 7.53 -8.96 3.05
C VAL A 158 7.87 -7.75 2.17
N ASN A 159 8.51 -6.75 2.78
CA ASN A 159 9.14 -5.68 2.02
C ASN A 159 10.59 -6.04 1.64
N CYS A 160 11.41 -6.51 2.59
CA CYS A 160 12.83 -6.89 2.37
C CYS A 160 13.69 -5.75 1.81
N ASN A 161 13.84 -4.65 2.56
CA ASN A 161 14.59 -3.46 2.15
C ASN A 161 15.89 -3.27 2.97
N PRO A 162 16.90 -4.17 2.94
CA PRO A 162 17.07 -5.32 2.06
C PRO A 162 16.55 -6.65 2.65
N PHE A 163 16.71 -7.74 1.89
CA PHE A 163 16.53 -9.11 2.36
C PHE A 163 17.60 -9.44 3.41
N THR A 164 17.23 -10.14 4.49
CA THR A 164 18.12 -10.38 5.66
C THR A 164 17.95 -11.82 6.15
N ASN A 165 18.85 -12.30 7.02
CA ASN A 165 18.73 -13.63 7.62
C ASN A 165 17.46 -13.77 8.46
N GLY A 166 16.95 -12.67 9.03
CA GLY A 166 15.65 -12.66 9.71
C GLY A 166 14.48 -12.96 8.75
N HIS A 167 14.50 -12.39 7.54
CA HIS A 167 13.49 -12.70 6.53
C HIS A 167 13.64 -14.15 6.02
N LYS A 168 14.87 -14.59 5.75
CA LYS A 168 15.16 -15.96 5.30
C LYS A 168 14.66 -16.98 6.33
N TYR A 169 14.98 -16.77 7.62
CA TYR A 169 14.51 -17.61 8.72
C TYR A 169 12.98 -17.71 8.79
N LEU A 170 12.27 -16.58 8.68
CA LEU A 170 10.80 -16.57 8.68
C LEU A 170 10.23 -17.39 7.52
N ILE A 171 10.80 -17.24 6.32
CA ILE A 171 10.37 -17.97 5.12
C ILE A 171 10.66 -19.46 5.27
N GLU A 172 11.87 -19.84 5.69
CA GLU A 172 12.27 -21.24 5.88
C GLU A 172 11.40 -21.94 6.91
N LYS A 173 11.12 -21.28 8.05
CA LYS A 173 10.24 -21.83 9.08
C LYS A 173 8.82 -22.07 8.54
N ALA A 174 8.23 -21.06 7.90
CA ALA A 174 6.89 -21.21 7.34
C ALA A 174 6.84 -22.26 6.22
N ALA A 175 7.88 -22.37 5.40
CA ALA A 175 7.98 -23.37 4.35
C ALA A 175 8.10 -24.80 4.91
N ALA A 176 8.82 -24.99 6.02
CA ALA A 176 8.98 -26.29 6.66
C ALA A 176 7.68 -26.81 7.31
N GLU A 177 6.79 -25.91 7.74
CA GLU A 177 5.55 -26.25 8.45
C GLU A 177 4.33 -26.43 7.53
N ASN A 178 4.46 -26.14 6.22
CA ASN A 178 3.34 -26.07 5.28
C ASN A 178 3.64 -26.77 3.94
N ASP A 179 2.59 -27.25 3.28
CA ASP A 179 2.70 -27.92 1.97
C ASP A 179 3.07 -26.92 0.86
N VAL A 180 2.58 -25.69 0.98
CA VAL A 180 2.86 -24.57 0.07
C VAL A 180 2.99 -23.28 0.87
N LEU A 181 3.96 -22.45 0.52
CA LEU A 181 4.11 -21.10 1.04
C LEU A 181 4.10 -20.06 -0.09
N TYR A 182 3.20 -19.08 0.01
CA TYR A 182 3.17 -17.92 -0.87
C TYR A 182 3.86 -16.72 -0.22
N VAL A 183 4.94 -16.23 -0.83
CA VAL A 183 5.67 -15.06 -0.35
C VAL A 183 5.31 -13.86 -1.21
N PHE A 184 4.52 -12.94 -0.67
CA PHE A 184 4.14 -11.70 -1.32
C PHE A 184 5.19 -10.62 -1.07
N VAL A 185 5.80 -10.14 -2.14
CA VAL A 185 6.77 -9.04 -2.11
C VAL A 185 6.04 -7.73 -2.39
N VAL A 186 6.14 -6.79 -1.45
CA VAL A 186 5.54 -5.45 -1.55
C VAL A 186 6.17 -4.70 -2.73
N GLU A 187 5.35 -4.15 -3.63
CA GLU A 187 5.79 -3.48 -4.87
C GLU A 187 6.06 -1.97 -4.71
N GLU A 188 5.83 -1.39 -3.53
CA GLU A 188 6.03 0.05 -3.32
C GLU A 188 7.47 0.52 -3.57
N ASP A 189 7.58 1.66 -4.27
CA ASP A 189 8.86 2.25 -4.71
C ASP A 189 9.43 3.28 -3.72
N GLN A 190 8.96 3.29 -2.46
CA GLN A 190 9.54 4.12 -1.40
C GLN A 190 10.78 3.47 -0.74
N SER A 191 11.10 2.23 -1.10
CA SER A 191 12.24 1.51 -0.54
C SER A 191 13.54 1.92 -1.24
N VAL A 192 14.62 2.11 -0.46
CA VAL A 192 15.94 2.42 -1.02
C VAL A 192 16.46 1.30 -1.94
N PHE A 193 16.15 0.05 -1.57
CA PHE A 193 16.26 -1.09 -2.48
C PHE A 193 14.97 -1.16 -3.31
N ASN A 194 15.09 -0.90 -4.62
CA ASN A 194 13.93 -0.95 -5.51
C ASN A 194 13.37 -2.38 -5.62
N PHE A 195 12.12 -2.49 -6.08
CA PHE A 195 11.41 -3.76 -6.15
C PHE A 195 12.18 -4.87 -6.91
N LYS A 196 12.80 -4.53 -8.06
CA LYS A 196 13.51 -5.52 -8.88
C LYS A 196 14.71 -6.12 -8.14
N VAL A 197 15.45 -5.28 -7.41
CA VAL A 197 16.57 -5.74 -6.58
C VAL A 197 16.05 -6.60 -5.44
N ARG A 198 15.04 -6.14 -4.69
CA ARG A 198 14.46 -6.92 -3.58
C ARG A 198 13.97 -8.29 -4.04
N TRP A 199 13.24 -8.34 -5.16
CA TRP A 199 12.78 -9.60 -5.77
C TRP A 199 13.93 -10.56 -6.02
N LYS A 200 14.98 -10.10 -6.73
CA LYS A 200 16.15 -10.93 -7.09
C LYS A 200 16.83 -11.49 -5.84
N LEU A 201 17.07 -10.65 -4.83
CA LEU A 201 17.73 -11.07 -3.59
C LEU A 201 16.96 -12.14 -2.84
N ILE A 202 15.62 -12.02 -2.80
CA ILE A 202 14.76 -13.00 -2.16
C ILE A 202 14.77 -14.29 -2.98
N GLU A 203 14.54 -14.21 -4.30
CA GLU A 203 14.49 -15.36 -5.22
C GLU A 203 15.75 -16.22 -5.15
N GLU A 204 16.92 -15.60 -5.20
CA GLU A 204 18.20 -16.31 -5.05
C GLU A 204 18.36 -16.92 -3.65
N GLY A 205 18.01 -16.14 -2.61
CA GLY A 205 18.21 -16.51 -1.22
C GLY A 205 17.27 -17.60 -0.68
N ILE A 206 16.20 -17.93 -1.41
CA ILE A 206 15.24 -18.99 -1.08
C ILE A 206 15.17 -20.10 -2.14
N SER A 207 16.08 -20.08 -3.12
CA SER A 207 16.06 -20.99 -4.29
C SER A 207 16.09 -22.48 -3.94
N HIS A 208 16.57 -22.84 -2.75
CA HIS A 208 16.56 -24.21 -2.22
C HIS A 208 15.17 -24.70 -1.79
N LEU A 209 14.21 -23.80 -1.59
CA LEU A 209 12.86 -24.12 -1.11
C LEU A 209 11.90 -24.43 -2.27
N LYS A 210 11.58 -25.70 -2.47
CA LYS A 210 10.78 -26.17 -3.62
C LYS A 210 9.28 -25.90 -3.51
N ASN A 211 8.78 -25.66 -2.31
CA ASN A 211 7.37 -25.43 -2.01
C ASN A 211 7.00 -23.95 -1.83
N VAL A 212 7.92 -23.05 -2.18
CA VAL A 212 7.73 -21.60 -2.03
C VAL A 212 7.47 -20.95 -3.39
N VAL A 213 6.44 -20.11 -3.44
CA VAL A 213 6.11 -19.32 -4.64
C VAL A 213 6.21 -17.83 -4.31
N LEU A 214 7.11 -17.14 -4.99
CA LEU A 214 7.21 -15.69 -4.95
C LEU A 214 6.10 -15.05 -5.78
N LEU A 215 5.39 -14.12 -5.15
CA LEU A 215 4.28 -13.39 -5.73
C LEU A 215 4.48 -11.89 -5.60
N ARG A 216 4.03 -11.17 -6.62
CA ARG A 216 3.90 -9.72 -6.61
C ARG A 216 2.72 -9.32 -5.71
N GLY A 217 2.93 -8.34 -4.83
CA GLY A 217 1.86 -7.76 -4.00
C GLY A 217 0.84 -6.94 -4.80
N GLY A 218 1.24 -6.37 -5.95
CA GLY A 218 0.40 -5.46 -6.70
C GLY A 218 -0.06 -4.26 -5.88
N ASN A 219 -1.20 -3.68 -6.28
CA ASN A 219 -1.84 -2.57 -5.56
C ASN A 219 -2.74 -3.06 -4.39
N TYR A 220 -2.73 -4.36 -4.07
CA TYR A 220 -3.74 -4.99 -3.22
C TYR A 220 -3.17 -5.59 -1.92
N ILE A 221 -1.85 -5.51 -1.71
CA ILE A 221 -1.18 -5.96 -0.49
C ILE A 221 -0.22 -4.87 -0.04
N VAL A 222 -0.45 -4.29 1.14
CA VAL A 222 0.45 -3.34 1.81
C VAL A 222 0.99 -2.30 0.83
N SER A 223 0.08 -1.49 0.30
CA SER A 223 0.39 -0.41 -0.62
C SER A 223 -0.23 0.90 -0.13
N SER A 224 0.23 2.03 -0.65
CA SER A 224 -0.31 3.37 -0.44
C SER A 224 -1.75 3.50 -0.96
N VAL A 225 -2.19 2.53 -1.77
CA VAL A 225 -3.56 2.30 -2.23
C VAL A 225 -4.39 1.44 -1.26
N THR A 226 -3.79 0.80 -0.25
CA THR A 226 -4.52 0.21 0.89
C THR A 226 -4.27 0.95 2.22
N PHE A 227 -3.25 1.81 2.26
CA PHE A 227 -2.83 2.63 3.40
C PHE A 227 -2.77 4.13 3.03
N PRO A 228 -3.91 4.79 2.77
CA PRO A 228 -3.90 6.21 2.45
C PRO A 228 -3.62 7.01 3.73
N ALA A 229 -2.54 7.81 3.75
CA ALA A 229 -2.21 8.71 4.86
C ALA A 229 -3.21 9.87 5.07
N TYR A 230 -4.42 9.79 4.50
CA TYR A 230 -5.36 10.89 4.38
C TYR A 230 -6.54 10.81 5.38
N PHE A 231 -6.86 11.97 5.93
CA PHE A 231 -7.56 12.29 7.19
C PHE A 231 -9.09 12.07 7.25
N LEU A 232 -9.58 11.99 8.51
CA LEU A 232 -10.78 12.70 9.02
C LEU A 232 -10.45 13.29 10.41
N LYS A 233 -10.73 14.59 10.62
CA LYS A 233 -10.34 15.39 11.82
C LYS A 233 -10.95 14.90 13.15
N SER A 234 -11.83 13.90 13.12
CA SER A 234 -12.55 13.38 14.29
C SER A 234 -12.04 12.02 14.78
N GLU A 235 -11.12 11.38 14.07
CA GLU A 235 -10.64 10.03 14.43
C GLU A 235 -9.23 10.06 15.00
N LYS A 236 -9.02 9.37 16.13
CA LYS A 236 -7.69 9.22 16.74
C LYS A 236 -6.76 8.51 15.75
N ALA A 237 -5.46 8.87 15.72
CA ALA A 237 -4.47 8.25 14.83
C ALA A 237 -4.45 6.71 14.91
N ASP A 238 -4.72 6.16 16.10
CA ASP A 238 -4.86 4.72 16.34
C ASP A 238 -6.04 4.10 15.57
N LEU A 239 -7.17 4.81 15.43
CA LEU A 239 -8.36 4.35 14.69
C LEU A 239 -8.13 4.34 13.18
N ILE A 240 -7.41 5.34 12.65
CA ILE A 240 -7.04 5.40 11.22
C ILE A 240 -6.14 4.20 10.88
N THR A 241 -5.10 3.96 11.67
CA THR A 241 -4.20 2.81 11.49
C THR A 241 -4.98 1.50 11.56
N GLN A 242 -5.87 1.35 12.54
CA GLN A 242 -6.72 0.17 12.68
C GLN A 242 -7.61 -0.05 11.45
N LYS A 243 -8.23 1.01 10.93
CA LYS A 243 -9.16 0.91 9.80
C LYS A 243 -8.45 0.70 8.46
N GLN A 244 -7.25 1.25 8.28
CA GLN A 244 -6.37 0.90 7.16
C GLN A 244 -5.96 -0.57 7.21
N THR A 245 -5.59 -1.05 8.40
CA THR A 245 -5.29 -2.47 8.64
C THR A 245 -6.48 -3.35 8.28
N GLU A 246 -7.67 -2.97 8.74
CA GLU A 246 -8.91 -3.66 8.44
C GLU A 246 -9.16 -3.73 6.94
N LEU A 247 -8.99 -2.63 6.22
CA LEU A 247 -9.18 -2.57 4.78
C LEU A 247 -8.19 -3.47 4.01
N ASP A 248 -6.89 -3.39 4.31
CA ASP A 248 -5.84 -4.25 3.73
C ASP A 248 -6.14 -5.75 3.96
N LEU A 249 -6.54 -6.10 5.19
CA LEU A 249 -6.88 -7.47 5.53
C LEU A 249 -8.20 -7.92 4.89
N ASN A 250 -9.18 -7.05 4.78
CA ASN A 250 -10.44 -7.34 4.09
C ASN A 250 -10.20 -7.62 2.60
N VAL A 251 -9.29 -6.90 1.95
CA VAL A 251 -8.83 -7.23 0.58
C VAL A 251 -8.22 -8.62 0.55
N PHE A 252 -7.32 -8.92 1.49
CA PHE A 252 -6.62 -10.20 1.56
C PHE A 252 -7.58 -11.39 1.75
N VAL A 253 -8.47 -11.34 2.75
CA VAL A 253 -9.40 -12.44 3.06
C VAL A 253 -10.48 -12.60 1.99
N LYS A 254 -10.93 -11.51 1.35
CA LYS A 254 -11.99 -11.56 0.33
C LYS A 254 -11.48 -12.02 -1.03
N HIS A 255 -10.28 -11.59 -1.42
CA HIS A 255 -9.82 -11.74 -2.82
C HIS A 255 -8.56 -12.57 -3.01
N ILE A 256 -7.72 -12.71 -1.99
CA ILE A 256 -6.38 -13.32 -2.13
C ILE A 256 -6.36 -14.71 -1.53
N ALA A 257 -6.68 -14.83 -0.24
CA ALA A 257 -6.61 -16.10 0.49
C ALA A 257 -7.47 -17.20 -0.15
N PRO A 258 -8.74 -16.97 -0.56
CA PRO A 258 -9.58 -18.01 -1.15
C PRO A 258 -9.07 -18.52 -2.51
N ILE A 259 -8.43 -17.65 -3.30
CA ILE A 259 -7.93 -18.02 -4.63
C ILE A 259 -6.76 -19.02 -4.52
N LEU A 260 -5.88 -18.78 -3.55
CA LEU A 260 -4.68 -19.58 -3.31
C LEU A 260 -4.94 -20.74 -2.32
N GLY A 261 -6.06 -20.72 -1.60
CA GLY A 261 -6.38 -21.68 -0.55
C GLY A 261 -5.62 -21.44 0.75
N ILE A 262 -5.16 -20.20 1.00
CA ILE A 262 -4.37 -19.85 2.17
C ILE A 262 -5.21 -19.99 3.44
N ASN A 263 -4.70 -20.75 4.40
CA ASN A 263 -5.29 -20.93 5.73
C ASN A 263 -4.34 -20.58 6.87
N LYS A 264 -3.08 -20.22 6.58
CA LYS A 264 -2.15 -19.66 7.55
C LYS A 264 -1.47 -18.40 7.03
N ARG A 265 -1.20 -17.45 7.91
CA ARG A 265 -0.34 -16.29 7.63
C ARG A 265 0.72 -16.17 8.71
N TYR A 266 1.97 -16.02 8.30
CA TYR A 266 3.10 -15.91 9.20
C TYR A 266 3.57 -14.46 9.28
N VAL A 267 3.88 -14.00 10.49
CA VAL A 267 4.46 -12.68 10.76
C VAL A 267 5.58 -12.80 11.79
N GLY A 268 6.57 -11.92 11.73
CA GLY A 268 7.54 -11.78 12.82
C GLY A 268 6.92 -11.07 14.02
N THR A 269 7.31 -11.44 15.24
CA THR A 269 6.96 -10.66 16.43
C THR A 269 7.55 -9.25 16.34
N GLU A 270 6.82 -8.25 16.86
CA GLU A 270 7.29 -6.88 16.94
C GLU A 270 7.15 -6.36 18.37
N ILE A 271 8.30 -6.03 18.98
CA ILE A 271 8.39 -5.64 20.39
C ILE A 271 8.52 -4.11 20.52
N TYR A 272 9.03 -3.43 19.50
CA TYR A 272 9.45 -2.02 19.62
C TYR A 272 8.56 -1.02 18.88
N CYS A 273 7.66 -1.49 18.00
CA CYS A 273 6.76 -0.62 17.24
C CYS A 273 5.31 -0.82 17.66
N LYS A 274 4.78 0.12 18.44
CA LYS A 274 3.38 0.12 18.91
C LYS A 274 2.39 -0.01 17.73
N THR A 275 2.62 0.72 16.65
CA THR A 275 1.80 0.71 15.43
C THR A 275 1.77 -0.69 14.79
N THR A 276 2.92 -1.35 14.67
CA THR A 276 3.00 -2.70 14.11
C THR A 276 2.41 -3.75 15.06
N ALA A 277 2.53 -3.56 16.37
CA ALA A 277 1.88 -4.44 17.35
C ALA A 277 0.34 -4.35 17.28
N GLU A 278 -0.20 -3.14 17.12
CA GLU A 278 -1.63 -2.89 16.89
C GLU A 278 -2.10 -3.48 15.55
N TYR A 279 -1.26 -3.39 14.51
CA TYR A 279 -1.47 -4.04 13.22
C TYR A 279 -1.57 -5.57 13.37
N ASN A 280 -0.60 -6.21 14.04
CA ASN A 280 -0.60 -7.66 14.29
C ASN A 280 -1.83 -8.09 15.12
N LYS A 281 -2.23 -7.30 16.12
CA LYS A 281 -3.44 -7.57 16.91
C LYS A 281 -4.71 -7.54 16.06
N SER A 282 -4.84 -6.52 15.20
CA SER A 282 -5.98 -6.40 14.27
C SER A 282 -5.98 -7.53 13.25
N MET A 283 -4.79 -7.89 12.74
CA MET A 283 -4.58 -9.03 11.86
C MET A 283 -5.05 -10.34 12.48
N LYS A 284 -4.65 -10.62 13.72
CA LYS A 284 -5.05 -11.84 14.43
C LYS A 284 -6.57 -11.97 14.47
N ASN A 285 -7.26 -10.89 14.83
CA ASN A 285 -8.71 -10.87 14.96
C ASN A 285 -9.41 -11.10 13.61
N ILE A 286 -9.00 -10.41 12.55
CA ILE A 286 -9.67 -10.48 11.24
C ILE A 286 -9.39 -11.83 10.56
N LEU A 287 -8.14 -12.30 10.58
CA LEU A 287 -7.78 -13.57 9.96
C LEU A 287 -8.47 -14.75 10.65
N THR A 288 -8.48 -14.79 11.98
CA THR A 288 -9.11 -15.88 12.74
C THR A 288 -10.60 -15.97 12.45
N LYS A 289 -11.31 -14.84 12.37
CA LYS A 289 -12.73 -14.79 12.00
C LYS A 289 -13.01 -15.33 10.59
N ASN A 290 -12.02 -15.29 9.70
CA ASN A 290 -12.10 -15.77 8.33
C ASN A 290 -11.44 -17.15 8.15
N GLY A 291 -11.19 -17.89 9.23
CA GLY A 291 -10.64 -19.25 9.18
C GLY A 291 -9.15 -19.31 8.80
N ILE A 292 -8.42 -18.20 8.95
CA ILE A 292 -6.98 -18.11 8.68
C ILE A 292 -6.23 -17.98 10.00
N GLU A 293 -5.34 -18.92 10.28
CA GLU A 293 -4.48 -18.90 11.46
C GLU A 293 -3.37 -17.84 11.29
N LEU A 294 -3.20 -16.96 12.28
CA LEU A 294 -2.02 -16.09 12.37
C LEU A 294 -0.94 -16.78 13.22
N VAL A 295 0.21 -17.03 12.63
CA VAL A 295 1.38 -17.61 13.31
C VAL A 295 2.43 -16.52 13.51
N GLU A 296 2.70 -16.18 14.77
CA GLU A 296 3.73 -15.23 15.15
C GLU A 296 5.06 -15.96 15.41
N VAL A 297 6.11 -15.55 14.70
CA VAL A 297 7.44 -16.15 14.80
C VAL A 297 8.38 -15.18 15.51
N GLN A 298 9.02 -15.65 16.58
CA GLN A 298 10.04 -14.87 17.27
C GLN A 298 11.17 -14.46 16.31
N ARG A 299 11.60 -13.20 16.43
CA ARG A 299 12.67 -12.66 15.58
C ARG A 299 14.00 -13.34 15.87
N LEU A 300 14.76 -13.60 14.81
CA LEU A 300 16.13 -14.11 14.90
C LEU A 300 17.06 -13.06 15.52
N ALA A 301 17.75 -13.44 16.58
CA ALA A 301 18.77 -12.64 17.25
C ALA A 301 20.15 -13.32 17.12
N ILE A 302 21.22 -12.53 17.08
CA ILE A 302 22.61 -13.02 16.96
C ILE A 302 23.42 -12.59 18.19
N GLY A 303 23.97 -13.56 18.92
CA GLY A 303 24.86 -13.35 20.07
C GLY A 303 24.14 -13.04 21.39
N SER A 304 23.15 -12.14 21.39
CA SER A 304 22.30 -11.85 22.55
C SER A 304 20.84 -11.70 22.13
N GLU A 305 19.91 -11.89 23.08
CA GLU A 305 18.45 -11.80 22.85
C GLU A 305 18.02 -10.43 22.31
N ASP A 306 18.76 -9.36 22.61
CA ASP A 306 18.43 -7.99 22.15
C ASP A 306 19.01 -7.65 20.77
N ASN A 307 19.88 -8.49 20.20
CA ASN A 307 20.55 -8.20 18.93
C ASN A 307 19.84 -8.80 17.72
N TYR A 308 18.61 -8.35 17.48
CA TYR A 308 17.80 -8.80 16.35
C TYR A 308 18.38 -8.41 14.98
N VAL A 309 18.23 -9.31 14.02
CA VAL A 309 18.52 -9.07 12.60
C VAL A 309 17.42 -8.18 12.01
N SER A 310 17.73 -6.92 11.66
CA SER A 310 16.77 -6.00 11.04
C SER A 310 17.34 -5.24 9.84
N ALA A 311 16.52 -5.05 8.81
CA ALA A 311 16.90 -4.31 7.61
C ALA A 311 17.34 -2.86 7.92
N SER A 312 16.75 -2.23 8.94
CA SER A 312 17.11 -0.87 9.36
C SER A 312 18.53 -0.81 9.95
N LYS A 313 18.98 -1.84 10.69
CA LYS A 313 20.39 -1.94 11.14
C LYS A 313 21.34 -2.04 9.94
N ILE A 314 20.97 -2.81 8.92
CA ILE A 314 21.78 -2.92 7.69
C ILE A 314 21.89 -1.57 6.99
N ARG A 315 20.78 -0.85 6.79
CA ARG A 315 20.80 0.48 6.15
C ARG A 315 21.64 1.48 6.96
N LYS A 316 21.56 1.44 8.29
CA LYS A 316 22.40 2.27 9.16
C LYS A 316 23.89 1.93 9.00
N ALA A 317 24.27 0.66 9.02
CA ALA A 317 25.65 0.25 8.82
C ALA A 317 26.21 0.65 7.44
N ILE A 318 25.39 0.62 6.38
CA ILE A 318 25.77 1.14 5.06
C ILE A 318 26.02 2.65 5.11
N LYS A 319 25.18 3.39 5.84
CA LYS A 319 25.33 4.84 6.02
C LYS A 319 26.58 5.20 6.82
N ASP A 320 26.88 4.43 7.85
CA ASP A 320 28.02 4.61 8.75
C ASP A 320 29.33 4.00 8.17
N GLU A 321 29.32 3.55 6.91
CA GLU A 321 30.46 2.91 6.22
C GLU A 321 31.04 1.68 6.91
N ASN A 322 30.22 1.02 7.74
CA ASN A 322 30.61 -0.12 8.56
C ASN A 322 29.88 -1.40 8.11
N LEU A 323 29.92 -1.69 6.81
CA LEU A 323 29.19 -2.83 6.23
C LEU A 323 29.65 -4.17 6.81
N ASP A 324 30.94 -4.31 7.11
CA ASP A 324 31.53 -5.55 7.64
C ASP A 324 30.85 -5.99 8.95
N SER A 325 30.46 -5.03 9.80
CA SER A 325 29.76 -5.31 11.07
C SER A 325 28.41 -5.99 10.92
N VAL A 326 27.81 -5.94 9.72
CA VAL A 326 26.47 -6.48 9.48
C VAL A 326 26.43 -7.60 8.43
N LEU A 327 27.57 -8.04 7.90
CA LEU A 327 27.61 -9.10 6.90
C LEU A 327 26.96 -10.39 7.43
N ASP A 328 27.23 -10.80 8.67
CA ASP A 328 26.66 -12.04 9.25
C ASP A 328 25.13 -12.03 9.44
N PHE A 329 24.52 -10.85 9.31
CA PHE A 329 23.06 -10.68 9.37
C PHE A 329 22.38 -10.88 8.01
N LEU A 330 23.17 -11.11 6.95
CA LEU A 330 22.71 -11.15 5.57
C LEU A 330 22.82 -12.55 4.95
N PRO A 331 21.85 -12.93 4.08
CA PRO A 331 21.98 -14.09 3.22
C PRO A 331 23.05 -13.86 2.15
N ASP A 332 23.62 -14.92 1.61
CA ASP A 332 24.68 -14.83 0.61
C ASP A 332 24.27 -14.04 -0.63
N SER A 333 23.00 -14.13 -1.06
CA SER A 333 22.46 -13.31 -2.16
C SER A 333 22.60 -11.80 -1.88
N THR A 334 22.30 -11.37 -0.65
CA THR A 334 22.38 -9.97 -0.25
C THR A 334 23.81 -9.53 0.01
N LYS A 335 24.64 -10.39 0.62
CA LYS A 335 26.07 -10.15 0.80
C LYS A 335 26.75 -9.92 -0.55
N ALA A 336 26.57 -10.85 -1.49
CA ALA A 336 27.15 -10.78 -2.84
C ALA A 336 26.71 -9.50 -3.56
N PHE A 337 25.43 -9.15 -3.48
CA PHE A 337 24.94 -7.90 -4.06
C PHE A 337 25.60 -6.67 -3.44
N LEU A 338 25.64 -6.56 -2.11
CA LEU A 338 26.22 -5.40 -1.42
C LEU A 338 27.74 -5.26 -1.61
N LEU A 339 28.45 -6.35 -1.93
CA LEU A 339 29.87 -6.31 -2.27
C LEU A 339 30.12 -6.04 -3.77
N SER A 340 29.09 -6.13 -4.61
CA SER A 340 29.18 -5.87 -6.05
C SER A 340 29.09 -4.38 -6.39
N LYS A 341 29.56 -4.02 -7.60
CA LYS A 341 29.42 -2.67 -8.17
C LYS A 341 27.96 -2.26 -8.36
N ASP A 342 27.06 -3.21 -8.59
CA ASP A 342 25.63 -2.94 -8.79
C ASP A 342 24.97 -2.28 -7.58
N SER A 343 25.55 -2.45 -6.39
CA SER A 343 25.06 -1.81 -5.16
C SER A 343 25.51 -0.37 -4.97
N GLU A 344 26.49 0.14 -5.74
CA GLU A 344 27.09 1.47 -5.52
C GLU A 344 26.04 2.59 -5.52
N GLN A 345 25.15 2.59 -6.52
CA GLN A 345 24.08 3.58 -6.61
C GLN A 345 23.15 3.54 -5.40
N ILE A 346 22.81 2.34 -4.91
CA ILE A 346 21.94 2.16 -3.74
C ILE A 346 22.65 2.61 -2.47
N ARG A 347 23.92 2.23 -2.28
CA ARG A 347 24.72 2.66 -1.12
C ARG A 347 24.85 4.17 -1.07
N ASN A 348 25.10 4.82 -2.21
CA ASN A 348 25.17 6.28 -2.30
C ASN A 348 23.82 6.95 -1.96
N ARG A 349 22.69 6.40 -2.42
CA ARG A 349 21.36 6.88 -2.02
C ARG A 349 21.12 6.74 -0.51
N ILE A 350 21.54 5.62 0.10
CA ILE A 350 21.42 5.41 1.56
C ILE A 350 22.23 6.47 2.32
N LYS A 351 23.47 6.75 1.87
CA LYS A 351 24.33 7.77 2.49
C LYS A 351 23.73 9.18 2.39
N ALA A 352 23.14 9.52 1.25
CA ALA A 352 22.50 10.82 1.01
C ALA A 352 21.13 10.98 1.71
N SER A 353 20.52 9.90 2.18
CA SER A 353 19.17 9.91 2.75
C SER A 353 19.17 10.20 4.26
N SER A 354 18.27 11.08 4.69
CA SER A 354 17.93 11.31 6.10
C SER A 354 16.80 10.40 6.61
N SER A 355 16.21 9.57 5.73
CA SER A 355 15.08 8.69 6.05
C SER A 355 15.53 7.44 6.82
N ARG A 356 14.69 6.98 7.76
CA ARG A 356 14.82 5.67 8.41
C ARG A 356 14.42 4.50 7.49
N HIS A 357 13.64 4.74 6.45
CA HIS A 357 13.07 3.73 5.55
C HIS A 357 13.71 3.77 4.16
#